data_AF-A0AAW5JDI1-F1
#
_entry.id   AF-A0AAW5JDI1-F1
#
_cell.length_a   1.000
_cell.length_b   1.000
_cell.length_c   1.000
_cell.angle_alpha   90.00
_cell.angle_beta   90.00
_cell.angle_gamma   90.00
#
_symmetry.space_group_name_H-M   'P 1'
#
loop_
_entity.id
_entity.type
_entity.pdbx_description
1 polymer ?
#
loop_
_entity_poly.entity_id
_entity_poly.type
_entity_poly.pdbx_seq_one_letter_code
_entity_poly.pdbx_strand_id
1 'polypeptide(L)' 'MTSTIQITQKGLIQSFMDRNRNEWSEAYKSFMASAPRGTTILFGVQVTTAIGVFGNGGFLYVTMTGTAAVHEMSH' A
#
# COMPACT_ATOMS: atom_id res chain seq x y z
N MET A 1 -3.74 6.11 -2.99
CA MET A 1 -2.95 6.10 -1.73
C MET A 1 -1.51 5.73 -2.06
N THR A 2 -0.53 6.41 -1.46
CA THR A 2 0.89 6.07 -1.61
C THR A 2 1.46 5.67 -0.25
N SER A 3 2.21 4.56 -0.23
CA SER A 3 2.89 4.02 0.94
C SER A 3 4.36 3.82 0.63
N THR A 4 5.22 4.03 1.62
CA THR A 4 6.67 3.83 1.49
C THR A 4 7.04 2.51 2.17
N ILE A 5 7.73 1.65 1.44
CA ILE A 5 8.32 0.39 1.88
C ILE A 5 9.84 0.58 1.87
N GLN A 6 10.52 0.42 2.99
CA GLN A 6 11.98 0.58 3.03
C GLN A 6 12.67 -0.67 2.49
N ILE A 7 13.60 -0.50 1.53
CA ILE A 7 14.27 -1.63 0.84
C ILE A 7 15.78 -1.74 1.09
N THR A 8 16.47 -0.67 1.52
CA THR A 8 17.87 -0.82 1.95
C THR A 8 17.97 -1.60 3.23
N GLN A 9 19.07 -2.37 3.35
CA GLN A 9 19.42 -3.23 4.49
C GLN A 9 18.64 -2.83 5.73
N LYS A 10 17.47 -3.46 5.92
CA LYS A 10 16.82 -3.50 7.22
C LYS A 10 17.92 -4.02 8.12
N GLY A 11 18.54 -3.15 8.91
CA GLY A 11 19.63 -3.57 9.78
C GLY A 11 19.15 -4.79 10.55
N LEU A 12 20.03 -5.75 10.81
CA LEU A 12 19.68 -6.99 11.52
C LEU A 12 18.71 -6.71 12.70
N ILE A 13 18.91 -5.60 13.40
CA ILE A 13 18.08 -5.05 14.49
C ILE A 13 16.61 -4.77 14.08
N GLN A 14 16.34 -4.09 12.96
CA GLN A 14 14.97 -3.87 12.46
C GLN A 14 14.34 -5.17 11.95
N SER A 15 15.12 -6.06 11.33
CA SER A 15 14.63 -7.38 10.89
C SER A 15 14.20 -8.29 12.04
N PHE A 16 14.69 -8.08 13.27
CA PHE A 16 14.23 -8.77 14.48
C PHE A 16 12.94 -8.18 15.07
N MET A 17 12.73 -6.85 14.97
CA MET A 17 11.50 -6.17 15.41
C MET A 17 10.33 -6.32 14.43
N ASP A 18 10.58 -6.26 13.12
CA ASP A 18 9.55 -6.27 12.06
C ASP A 18 9.23 -7.68 11.53
N ARG A 19 9.69 -8.74 12.19
CA ARG A 19 9.62 -10.13 11.70
C ARG A 19 8.20 -10.64 11.42
N ASN A 20 7.17 -9.94 11.89
CA ASN A 20 5.76 -10.27 11.68
C ASN A 20 4.97 -9.17 10.95
N ARG A 21 5.65 -8.15 10.39
CA ARG A 21 5.00 -6.98 9.80
C ARG A 21 4.95 -7.10 8.28
N ASN A 22 3.75 -7.30 7.74
CA ASN A 22 3.51 -7.37 6.30
C ASN A 22 3.14 -5.96 5.78
N GLU A 23 4.16 -5.18 5.43
CA GLU A 23 4.04 -3.78 4.96
C GLU A 23 3.13 -3.65 3.73
N TRP A 24 3.09 -4.68 2.86
CA TRP A 24 2.17 -4.74 1.73
C TRP A 24 0.71 -4.87 2.18
N SER A 25 0.44 -5.78 3.12
CA SER A 25 -0.91 -5.96 3.68
C SER A 25 -1.40 -4.70 4.38
N GLU A 26 -0.52 -3.99 5.09
CA GLU A 26 -0.84 -2.71 5.71
C GLU A 26 -1.18 -1.64 4.67
N ALA A 27 -0.33 -1.46 3.66
CA ALA A 27 -0.59 -0.50 2.57
C ALA A 27 -1.90 -0.81 1.84
N TYR A 28 -2.16 -2.09 1.55
CA TYR A 28 -3.40 -2.54 0.91
C TYR A 28 -4.62 -2.28 1.79
N LYS A 29 -4.58 -2.61 3.09
CA LYS A 29 -5.68 -2.35 4.03
C LYS A 29 -5.96 -0.85 4.14
N SER A 30 -4.92 -0.02 4.23
CA SER A 30 -5.09 1.42 4.25
C SER A 30 -5.66 1.96 2.94
N PHE A 31 -5.31 1.38 1.78
CA PHE A 31 -5.91 1.74 0.49
C PHE A 31 -7.40 1.42 0.48
N MET A 32 -7.79 0.22 0.89
CA MET A 32 -9.19 -0.18 1.03
C MET A 32 -9.95 0.75 1.98
N ALA A 33 -9.36 1.10 3.13
CA ALA A 33 -9.95 2.00 4.12
C ALA A 33 -10.03 3.46 3.66
N SER A 34 -9.27 3.86 2.62
CA SER A 34 -9.32 5.21 2.06
C SER A 34 -10.54 5.45 1.14
N ALA A 35 -11.27 4.40 0.78
CA ALA A 35 -12.47 4.51 -0.03
C ALA A 35 -13.56 5.33 0.70
N PRO A 36 -14.35 6.15 -0.01
CA PRO A 36 -15.50 6.85 0.58
C PRO A 36 -16.49 5.89 1.24
N ARG A 37 -17.18 6.36 2.29
CA ARG A 37 -18.25 5.59 2.93
C ARG A 37 -19.33 5.21 1.92
N GLY A 38 -19.83 3.97 2.02
CA GLY A 38 -20.83 3.44 1.09
C GLY A 38 -20.24 2.80 -0.17
N THR A 39 -18.93 2.89 -0.41
CA THR A 39 -18.25 2.14 -1.47
C THR A 39 -18.44 0.64 -1.24
N THR A 40 -18.94 -0.07 -2.25
CA THR A 40 -19.07 -1.54 -2.21
C THR A 40 -18.04 -2.24 -3.08
N ILE A 41 -17.46 -1.52 -4.05
CA ILE A 41 -16.45 -2.05 -4.96
C ILE A 41 -15.39 -0.99 -5.27
N LEU A 42 -14.14 -1.43 -5.37
CA LEU A 42 -13.03 -0.67 -5.94
C LEU A 42 -12.66 -1.31 -7.28
N PHE A 43 -12.89 -0.58 -8.37
CA PHE A 43 -12.67 -1.05 -9.73
C PHE A 43 -11.37 -0.48 -10.31
N GLY A 44 -10.77 -1.23 -11.24
CA GLY A 44 -9.59 -0.78 -11.99
C GLY A 44 -8.39 -0.50 -11.09
N VAL A 45 -8.19 -1.28 -10.03
CA VAL A 45 -7.10 -1.07 -9.10
C VAL A 45 -5.76 -1.28 -9.81
N GLN A 46 -4.92 -0.25 -9.80
CA GLN A 46 -3.57 -0.27 -10.33
C GLN A 46 -2.56 -0.06 -9.21
N VAL A 47 -1.50 -0.87 -9.25
CA VAL A 47 -0.35 -0.74 -8.36
C VAL A 47 0.83 -0.29 -9.21
N THR A 48 1.44 0.83 -8.83
CA THR A 48 2.68 1.31 -9.41
C THR A 48 3.75 1.36 -8.35
N THR A 49 4.99 1.10 -8.75
CA THR A 49 6.15 1.12 -7.87
C THR A 49 7.20 2.10 -8.38
N ALA A 50 7.89 2.76 -7.45
CA ALA A 50 9.03 3.62 -7.75
C ALA A 50 10.12 3.40 -6.70
N ILE A 51 11.38 3.52 -7.11
CA ILE A 51 12.51 3.43 -6.18
C ILE A 51 13.14 4.81 -6.06
N GLY A 52 13.29 5.30 -4.82
CA GLY A 52 14.06 6.49 -4.50
C GLY A 52 15.28 6.11 -3.68
N VAL A 53 16.46 6.55 -4.12
CA VAL A 53 17.71 6.37 -3.37
C VAL A 53 18.17 7.73 -2.86
N PHE A 54 18.33 7.83 -1.54
CA PHE A 54 18.78 9.03 -0.84
C PHE A 54 20.01 8.69 0.01
N GLY A 55 20.72 9.70 0.52
CA GLY A 55 21.97 9.50 1.27
C GLY A 55 21.84 8.61 2.52
N ASN A 56 20.63 8.37 3.02
CA ASN A 56 20.33 7.52 4.18
C ASN A 56 19.72 6.15 3.82
N GLY A 57 19.51 5.84 2.54
CA GLY A 57 18.94 4.57 2.14
C GLY A 57 18.11 4.61 0.86
N GLY A 58 17.60 3.45 0.49
CA GLY A 58 16.75 3.21 -0.66
C GLY A 58 15.35 2.83 -0.18
N PHE A 59 14.35 3.41 -0.83
CA PHE A 59 12.95 3.23 -0.51
C PHE A 59 12.19 2.80 -1.76
N LEU A 60 11.33 1.80 -1.62
CA LEU A 60 10.33 1.41 -2.59
C LEU A 60 9.02 2.11 -2.23
N TYR A 61 8.59 3.01 -3.09
CA TYR A 61 7.27 3.63 -3.00
C TYR A 61 6.27 2.75 -3.75
N VAL A 62 5.18 2.40 -3.09
CA VAL A 62 4.04 1.69 -3.68
C VAL A 62 2.86 2.66 -3.73
N THR A 63 2.36 2.93 -4.93
CA THR A 63 1.17 3.74 -5.13
C THR A 63 0.04 2.87 -5.65
N MET A 64 -1.06 2.82 -4.89
CA MET A 64 -2.30 2.13 -5.26
C MET A 64 -3.34 3.17 -5.65
N THR A 65 -3.94 2.97 -6.82
CA THR A 65 -5.02 3.82 -7.35
C THR A 65 -6.15 2.94 -7.83
N GLY A 66 -7.37 3.47 -7.82
CA GLY A 66 -8.56 2.75 -8.29
C GLY A 66 -9.78 3.64 -8.17
N THR A 67 -10.90 3.19 -8.71
CA THR A 67 -12.16 3.92 -8.70
C THR A 67 -13.13 3.28 -7.71
N ALA A 68 -13.57 4.05 -6.72
CA ALA A 68 -14.63 3.63 -5.81
C ALA A 68 -15.99 3.70 -6.52
N ALA A 69 -16.79 2.64 -6.41
CA ALA A 69 -18.14 2.59 -6.92
C ALA A 69 -19.09 1.85 -5.97
N VAL A 70 -20.38 2.05 -6.21
CA VAL A 70 -21.47 1.32 -5.57
C VAL A 70 -22.04 0.37 -6.62
N HIS A 71 -22.10 -0.91 -6.28
CA HIS A 71 -22.77 -1.92 -7.09
C HIS A 71 -24.17 -2.13 -6.53
N GLU A 72 -25.17 -1.55 -7.22
CA GLU A 72 -26.57 -1.78 -6.91
C GLU A 72 -27.04 -3.04 -7.65
N MET A 73 -27.51 -4.04 -6.91
CA MET A 73 -28.19 -5.20 -7.51
C MET A 73 -29.66 -4.85 -7.70
N SER A 74 -30.08 -4.72 -8.96
CA SER A 74 -31.50 -4.63 -9.32
C SER A 74 -32.09 -6.04 -9.31
N HIS A 75 -33.10 -6.27 -8.46
CA HIS A 75 -33.91 -7.50 -8.44
C HIS A 75 -35.09 -7.40 -9.40
#